data_AF-A0A6V7KSB2-F1
#
_entry.id   AF-A0A6V7KSB2-F1
#
_cell.length_a   1.000
_cell.length_b   1.000
_cell.length_c   1.000
_cell.angle_alpha   90.00
_cell.angle_beta   90.00
_cell.angle_gamma   90.00
#
_symmetry.space_group_name_H-M   'P 1'
#
loop_
_entity.id
_entity.type
_entity.pdbx_description
1 polymer ?
#
loop_
_entity_poly.entity_id
_entity_poly.type
_entity_poly.pdbx_seq_one_letter_code
_entity_poly.pdbx_strand_id
1 'polypeptide(L)'
;LKQVNDREEKLQDEAYEASKPLARYADDADLDARLRAVEHDSEDPMLAYLHEKQIAEGTRKREVPVSGPILPNRFGIKPGSRWDGVDRSNGYEKKWFEARNARKAVAEEAYKWSTADM
;
A
#
# COMPACT_ATOMS: atom_id res chain seq x y z
N LEU A 1 -10.62 -12.60 4.20
CA LEU A 1 -9.82 -12.16 5.39
C LEU A 1 -8.47 -11.73 4.86
N LYS A 2 -7.93 -10.56 5.23
CA LYS A 2 -6.70 -10.03 4.60
C LYS A 2 -5.57 -11.05 4.51
N GLN A 3 -5.22 -11.70 5.64
CA GLN A 3 -4.13 -12.67 5.68
C GLN A 3 -4.33 -13.88 4.75
N VAL A 4 -5.57 -14.29 4.51
CA VAL A 4 -5.89 -15.38 3.58
C VAL A 4 -5.70 -14.89 2.14
N ASN A 5 -6.23 -13.71 1.83
CA ASN A 5 -6.07 -13.08 0.52
C ASN A 5 -4.59 -12.85 0.19
N ASP A 6 -3.81 -12.26 1.11
CA ASP A 6 -2.37 -12.02 0.95
C ASP A 6 -1.61 -13.33 0.70
N ARG A 7 -2.05 -14.44 1.33
CA ARG A 7 -1.45 -15.77 1.11
C ARG A 7 -1.79 -16.33 -0.26
N GLU A 8 -3.05 -16.21 -0.69
CA GLU A 8 -3.50 -16.69 -2.00
C GLU A 8 -2.81 -15.91 -3.13
N GLU A 9 -2.75 -14.59 -3.03
CA GLU A 9 -2.06 -13.71 -3.96
C GLU A 9 -0.58 -14.08 -4.06
N LYS A 10 0.10 -14.25 -2.92
CA LYS A 10 1.50 -14.68 -2.89
C LYS A 10 1.72 -16.03 -3.59
N LEU A 11 0.82 -17.00 -3.42
CA LEU A 11 0.94 -18.30 -4.10
C LEU A 11 0.74 -18.18 -5.62
N GLN A 12 -0.18 -17.32 -6.05
CA GLN A 12 -0.40 -17.04 -7.47
C GLN A 12 0.80 -16.34 -8.10
N ASP A 13 1.34 -15.32 -7.41
CA ASP A 13 2.53 -14.60 -7.84
C ASP A 13 3.73 -15.53 -7.92
N GLU A 14 3.96 -16.39 -6.91
CA GLU A 14 5.05 -17.36 -6.92
C GLU A 14 4.94 -18.34 -8.10
N ALA A 15 3.73 -18.84 -8.38
CA ALA A 15 3.50 -19.72 -9.53
C ALA A 15 3.73 -18.99 -10.86
N TYR A 16 3.35 -17.72 -10.94
CA TYR A 16 3.53 -16.90 -12.13
C TYR A 16 5.01 -16.56 -12.36
N GLU A 17 5.72 -16.08 -11.35
CA GLU A 17 7.15 -15.75 -11.41
C GLU A 17 8.01 -16.99 -11.67
N ALA A 18 7.62 -18.17 -11.17
CA ALA A 18 8.31 -19.43 -11.47
C ALA A 18 8.23 -19.82 -12.96
N SER A 19 7.23 -19.32 -13.70
CA SER A 19 7.10 -19.54 -15.14
C SER A 19 7.95 -18.60 -16.00
N LYS A 20 8.52 -17.54 -15.39
CA LYS A 20 9.25 -16.48 -16.09
C LYS A 20 10.73 -16.77 -16.23
N PRO A 21 11.40 -16.14 -17.22
CA PRO A 21 12.86 -16.16 -17.29
C PRO A 21 13.48 -15.36 -16.13
N LEU A 22 14.72 -15.71 -15.77
CA LEU A 22 15.46 -15.08 -14.67
C LEU A 22 15.66 -13.56 -14.86
N ALA A 23 15.88 -13.13 -16.11
CA ALA A 23 16.13 -11.73 -16.44
C ALA A 23 14.90 -11.08 -17.08
N ARG A 24 14.58 -9.85 -16.66
CA ARG A 24 13.58 -8.99 -17.28
C ARG A 24 14.25 -8.02 -18.24
N TYR A 25 13.63 -7.77 -19.38
CA TYR A 25 14.12 -6.84 -20.41
C TYR A 25 13.18 -5.64 -20.56
N ALA A 26 13.61 -4.64 -21.34
CA ALA A 26 12.81 -3.44 -21.59
C ALA A 26 11.49 -3.77 -22.31
N ASP A 27 11.47 -4.79 -23.17
CA ASP A 27 10.29 -5.19 -23.96
C ASP A 27 9.36 -6.18 -23.20
N ASP A 28 9.51 -6.31 -21.88
CA ASP A 28 8.69 -7.20 -21.05
C ASP A 28 7.26 -6.66 -20.95
N ALA A 29 6.31 -7.41 -21.54
CA ALA A 29 4.90 -7.06 -21.56
C ALA A 29 4.29 -6.89 -20.16
N ASP A 30 4.76 -7.64 -19.16
CA ASP A 30 4.28 -7.51 -17.78
C ASP A 30 4.74 -6.21 -17.13
N LEU A 31 5.97 -5.79 -17.43
CA LEU A 31 6.52 -4.54 -16.92
C LEU A 31 5.73 -3.37 -17.50
N ASP A 32 5.52 -3.38 -18.82
CA ASP A 32 4.75 -2.35 -19.51
C ASP A 32 3.29 -2.30 -19.04
N ALA A 33 2.66 -3.45 -18.79
CA ALA A 33 1.31 -3.52 -18.25
C ALA A 33 1.26 -2.93 -16.83
N ARG A 34 2.24 -3.27 -15.98
CA ARG A 34 2.33 -2.74 -14.61
C ARG A 34 2.53 -1.23 -14.62
N LEU A 35 3.42 -0.71 -15.45
CA LEU A 35 3.70 0.74 -15.54
C LEU A 35 2.47 1.51 -16.02
N ARG A 36 1.74 0.98 -17.01
CA ARG A 36 0.47 1.56 -17.48
C ARG A 36 -0.64 1.56 -16.43
N ALA A 37 -0.60 0.63 -15.49
CA ALA A 37 -1.59 0.51 -14.42
C ALA A 37 -1.32 1.46 -13.24
N VAL A 38 -0.15 2.11 -13.17
CA VAL A 38 0.14 3.08 -12.10
C VAL A 38 -0.72 4.33 -12.31
N GLU A 39 -1.61 4.58 -11.36
CA GLU A 39 -2.42 5.79 -11.33
C GLU A 39 -1.66 6.93 -10.64
N HIS A 40 -1.64 8.10 -11.27
CA HIS A 40 -0.96 9.30 -10.75
C HIS A 40 -1.99 10.35 -10.32
N ASP A 41 -2.58 10.14 -9.14
CA ASP A 41 -3.71 10.91 -8.59
C ASP A 41 -3.53 12.44 -8.60
N SER A 42 -2.29 12.94 -8.46
CA SER A 42 -1.99 14.37 -8.39
C SER A 42 -1.64 15.02 -9.73
N GLU A 43 -1.28 14.24 -10.75
CA GLU A 43 -0.66 14.75 -11.99
C GLU A 43 -1.53 14.54 -13.24
N ASP A 44 -2.48 13.60 -13.21
CA ASP A 44 -3.32 13.28 -14.37
C ASP A 44 -4.72 13.94 -14.29
N PRO A 45 -5.03 14.93 -15.15
CA PRO A 45 -6.35 15.55 -15.20
C PRO A 45 -7.47 14.62 -15.71
N MET A 46 -7.14 13.55 -16.45
CA MET A 46 -8.11 12.61 -17.02
C MET A 46 -8.50 11.47 -16.07
N LEU A 47 -7.81 11.32 -14.94
CA LEU A 47 -7.98 10.19 -14.03
C LEU A 47 -9.42 10.07 -13.50
N ALA A 48 -10.04 11.20 -13.13
CA ALA A 48 -11.42 11.22 -12.64
C ALA A 48 -12.42 10.63 -13.67
N TYR A 49 -12.25 10.98 -14.95
CA TYR A 49 -13.08 10.46 -16.03
C TYR A 49 -12.88 8.95 -16.22
N LEU A 50 -11.63 8.47 -16.16
CA LEU A 50 -11.33 7.04 -16.25
C LEU A 50 -11.97 6.26 -15.10
N HIS A 51 -11.94 6.79 -13.89
CA HIS A 51 -12.57 6.18 -12.72
C HIS A 51 -14.09 6.07 -12.88
N GLU A 52 -14.75 7.15 -13.33
CA GLU A 52 -16.20 7.14 -13.59
C GLU A 52 -16.60 6.14 -14.68
N LYS A 53 -15.82 6.10 -15.77
CA LYS A 53 -16.04 5.16 -16.87
C LYS A 53 -15.90 3.70 -16.39
N GLN A 54 -14.87 3.39 -15.62
CA GLN A 54 -14.68 2.04 -15.06
C GLN A 54 -15.80 1.63 -14.10
N ILE A 55 -16.33 2.58 -13.32
CA ILE A 55 -17.50 2.33 -12.47
C ILE A 55 -18.74 2.06 -13.31
N ALA A 56 -18.96 2.80 -14.40
CA ALA A 56 -20.08 2.60 -15.32
C ALA A 56 -20.01 1.25 -16.06
N GLU A 57 -18.81 0.82 -16.44
CA GLU A 57 -18.53 -0.49 -17.05
C GLU A 57 -18.57 -1.65 -16.02
N GLY A 58 -18.61 -1.35 -14.72
CA GLY A 58 -18.61 -2.33 -13.65
C GLY A 58 -17.24 -2.99 -13.39
N THR A 59 -16.17 -2.50 -14.00
CA THR A 59 -14.79 -3.00 -13.81
C THR A 59 -14.22 -2.55 -12.47
N ARG A 60 -14.61 -1.36 -11.99
CA ARG A 60 -14.24 -0.83 -10.67
C ARG A 60 -15.46 -0.75 -9.75
N LYS A 61 -15.31 -1.24 -8.52
CA LYS A 61 -16.34 -1.08 -7.48
C LYS A 61 -16.20 0.27 -6.79
N ARG A 62 -17.32 0.93 -6.52
CA ARG A 62 -17.34 2.14 -5.70
C ARG A 62 -16.99 1.78 -4.26
N GLU A 63 -15.90 2.34 -3.73
CA GLU A 63 -15.54 2.12 -2.33
C GLU A 63 -16.64 2.69 -1.43
N VAL A 64 -17.11 1.89 -0.47
CA VAL A 64 -18.06 2.39 0.54
C VAL A 64 -17.24 3.15 1.57
N PRO A 65 -17.45 4.46 1.74
CA PRO A 65 -16.67 5.25 2.67
C PRO A 65 -16.90 4.73 4.09
N VAL A 66 -15.80 4.60 4.83
CA VAL A 66 -15.88 4.30 6.26
C VAL A 66 -16.19 5.59 7.01
N SER A 67 -17.02 5.50 8.03
CA SER A 67 -17.34 6.65 8.88
C SER A 67 -16.12 7.05 9.73
N GLY A 68 -15.80 8.35 9.76
CA GLY A 68 -14.82 8.93 10.69
C GLY A 68 -13.34 8.76 10.31
N PRO A 69 -12.44 9.22 11.20
CA PRO A 69 -10.99 9.20 10.96
C PRO A 69 -10.43 7.77 11.06
N ILE A 70 -9.71 7.33 10.03
CA ILE A 70 -9.07 6.02 9.98
C ILE A 70 -7.67 6.12 10.61
N LEU A 71 -7.48 5.45 11.75
CA LEU A 71 -6.16 5.33 12.37
C LEU A 71 -5.33 4.24 11.65
N PRO A 72 -4.04 4.49 11.40
CA PRO A 72 -3.18 3.49 10.79
C PRO A 72 -2.92 2.34 11.78
N ASN A 73 -2.82 1.13 11.23
CA ASN A 73 -2.39 -0.05 11.97
C ASN A 73 -1.16 -0.68 11.31
N ARG A 74 -0.45 -1.50 12.06
CA ARG A 74 0.75 -2.23 11.59
C ARG A 74 0.54 -3.05 10.31
N PHE A 75 -0.69 -3.49 10.05
CA PHE A 75 -1.01 -4.42 8.96
C PHE A 75 -1.60 -3.74 7.72
N GLY A 76 -1.78 -2.42 7.74
CA GLY A 76 -2.46 -1.67 6.67
C GLY A 76 -3.90 -2.11 6.41
N ILE A 77 -4.56 -2.77 7.37
CA ILE A 77 -5.94 -3.24 7.21
C ILE A 77 -6.87 -2.05 7.38
N LYS A 78 -7.60 -1.67 6.32
CA LYS A 78 -8.66 -0.67 6.42
C LYS A 78 -9.83 -1.22 7.26
N PRO A 79 -10.46 -0.40 8.12
CA PRO A 79 -11.69 -0.77 8.81
C PRO A 79 -12.80 -1.10 7.79
N GLY A 80 -13.71 -1.99 8.17
CA GLY A 80 -14.86 -2.32 7.34
C GLY A 80 -15.88 -1.19 7.31
N SER A 81 -16.74 -1.17 6.29
CA SER A 81 -17.76 -0.13 6.07
C SER A 81 -18.79 0.03 7.20
N ARG A 82 -18.85 -0.93 8.13
CA ARG A 82 -19.75 -0.93 9.30
C ARG A 82 -19.10 -0.37 10.57
N TRP A 83 -17.85 0.09 10.48
CA TRP A 83 -17.16 0.68 11.61
C TRP A 83 -17.67 2.11 11.85
N ASP A 84 -17.90 2.43 13.11
CA ASP A 84 -18.50 3.67 13.62
C ASP A 84 -17.51 4.87 13.63
N GLY A 85 -16.23 4.63 13.35
CA GLY A 85 -15.21 5.70 13.31
C GLY A 85 -14.65 6.11 14.67
N VAL A 86 -15.20 5.58 15.77
CA VAL A 86 -14.72 5.87 17.13
C VAL A 86 -13.62 4.90 17.53
N ASP A 87 -12.44 5.44 17.89
CA ASP A 87 -11.33 4.67 18.44
C ASP A 87 -11.64 4.20 19.86
N ARG A 88 -11.59 2.89 20.07
CA ARG A 88 -11.78 2.21 21.37
C ARG A 88 -10.56 1.38 21.76
N SER A 89 -9.38 1.76 21.28
CA SER A 89 -8.13 1.06 21.53
C SER A 89 -7.48 1.44 22.86
N ASN A 90 -6.47 0.68 23.28
CA ASN A 90 -5.60 1.00 24.41
C ASN A 90 -4.42 1.93 24.05
N GLY A 91 -4.37 2.44 22.81
CA GLY A 91 -3.28 3.26 22.29
C GLY A 91 -1.97 2.51 21.94
N TYR A 92 -1.96 1.17 21.89
CA TYR A 92 -0.76 0.40 21.57
C TYR A 92 -0.19 0.71 20.17
N GLU A 93 -1.05 0.77 19.15
CA GLU A 93 -0.62 1.04 17.77
C GLU A 93 0.11 2.39 17.67
N LYS A 94 -0.44 3.43 18.31
CA LYS A 94 0.20 4.76 18.37
C LYS A 94 1.60 4.68 19.01
N LYS A 95 1.71 4.07 20.19
CA LYS A 95 3.00 3.90 20.89
C LYS A 95 3.99 3.08 20.07
N TRP A 96 3.52 2.10 19.32
CA TRP A 96 4.37 1.26 18.47
C TRP A 96 4.98 2.08 17.31
N PHE A 97 4.19 2.92 16.65
CA PHE A 97 4.69 3.82 15.60
C PHE A 97 5.69 4.85 16.16
N GLU A 98 5.39 5.45 17.31
CA GLU A 98 6.31 6.36 17.99
C GLU A 98 7.64 5.69 18.32
N ALA A 99 7.62 4.48 18.90
CA ALA A 99 8.83 3.74 19.23
C ALA A 99 9.64 3.36 17.99
N ARG A 100 8.98 2.99 16.88
CA ARG A 100 9.65 2.68 15.61
C ARG A 100 10.31 3.92 15.00
N ASN A 101 9.62 5.06 15.02
CA ASN A 101 10.15 6.33 14.52
C ASN A 101 11.33 6.82 15.36
N ALA A 102 11.22 6.73 16.69
CA ALA A 102 12.31 7.08 17.60
C ALA A 102 13.58 6.25 17.34
N ARG A 103 13.43 4.93 17.14
CA ARG A 103 14.57 4.07 16.78
C ARG A 103 15.21 4.47 15.45
N LYS A 104 14.41 4.83 14.45
CA LYS A 104 14.91 5.29 13.15
C LYS A 104 15.66 6.62 13.28
N ALA A 105 15.11 7.57 14.04
CA ALA A 105 15.75 8.87 14.29
C ALA A 105 17.12 8.69 14.97
N VAL A 106 17.20 7.87 16.02
CA VAL A 106 18.47 7.58 16.71
C VAL A 106 19.50 6.94 15.79
N ALA A 107 19.08 6.01 14.92
CA ALA A 107 19.99 5.37 13.96
C ALA A 107 20.52 6.37 12.92
N GLU A 108 19.66 7.27 12.42
CA GLU A 108 20.06 8.34 11.49
C GLU A 108 21.00 9.36 12.14
N GLU A 109 20.72 9.74 13.39
CA GLU A 109 21.61 10.58 14.19
C GLU A 109 22.96 9.89 14.35
N ALA A 110 22.99 8.66 14.86
CA ALA A 110 24.22 7.91 15.07
C ALA A 110 25.07 7.79 13.79
N TYR A 111 24.43 7.57 12.63
CA TYR A 111 25.11 7.57 11.34
C TYR A 111 25.72 8.95 11.01
N LYS A 112 24.97 10.03 11.16
CA LYS A 112 25.48 11.39 10.92
C LYS A 112 26.65 11.73 11.85
N TRP A 113 26.58 11.33 13.11
CA TRP A 113 27.64 11.51 14.10
C TRP A 113 28.90 10.70 13.74
N SER A 114 28.75 9.44 13.31
CA SER A 114 29.91 8.61 12.96
C SER A 114 30.62 9.07 11.69
N THR A 115 29.91 9.69 10.76
CA THR A 115 30.47 10.20 9.49
C THR A 115 30.99 11.64 9.58
N ALA A 116 30.86 12.32 10.72
CA ALA A 116 31.19 13.76 10.82
C ALA A 116 32.69 14.07 10.87
N ASP A 117 33.54 13.08 11.17
CA ASP A 117 35.01 13.22 11.29
C ASP A 117 35.78 12.40 10.23
N MET A 118 35.08 11.98 9.16
CA MET A 118 35.67 11.43 7.93
C MET A 118 35.63 12.47 6.82
#